data_AF-A0A7C4VP68-F1
#
_entry.id   AF-A0A7C4VP68-F1
#
_cell.length_a   1.000
_cell.length_b   1.000
_cell.length_c   1.000
_cell.angle_alpha   90.00
_cell.angle_beta   90.00
_cell.angle_gamma   90.00
#
_symmetry.space_group_name_H-M   'P 1'
#
loop_
_entity.id
_entity.type
_entity.pdbx_description
1 polymer ?
#
loop_
_entity_poly.entity_id
_entity_poly.type
_entity_poly.pdbx_seq_one_letter_code
_entity_poly.pdbx_strand_id
1 'polypeptide(L)' 'MLGILYMLLNGYPWNAVLKKYGSGPTCWRRLRQWQRRSVEECLEGHAR' A
#
# COMPACT_ATOMS: atom_id res chain seq x y z
N MET A 1 -9.35 4.45 0.70
CA MET A 1 -7.87 4.35 0.73
C MET A 1 -7.27 4.47 2.13
N LEU A 2 -8.08 4.63 3.20
CA LEU A 2 -7.59 4.73 4.57
C LEU A 2 -7.02 3.42 5.14
N GLY A 3 -7.35 2.25 4.56
CA GLY A 3 -6.89 0.95 5.07
C GLY A 3 -5.38 0.73 5.00
N ILE A 4 -4.68 1.34 4.04
CA ILE A 4 -3.21 1.28 3.95
C ILE A 4 -2.59 2.08 5.10
N LEU A 5 -3.05 3.30 5.34
CA LEU A 5 -2.59 4.14 6.46
C LEU A 5 -2.92 3.53 7.81
N TYR A 6 -4.12 2.98 7.97
CA TYR A 6 -4.51 2.26 9.18
C TYR A 6 -3.53 1.14 9.49
N MET A 7 -3.11 0.39 8.48
CA MET A 7 -2.13 -0.67 8.68
C MET A 7 -0.75 -0.13 9.04
N LEU A 8 -0.23 0.84 8.28
CA LEU A 8 1.11 1.39 8.49
C LEU A 8 1.25 2.05 9.86
N LEU A 9 0.19 2.69 10.36
CA LEU A 9 0.22 3.38 11.65
C LEU A 9 0.02 2.44 12.85
N ASN A 10 -0.72 1.35 12.68
CA ASN A 10 -1.09 0.47 13.80
C ASN A 10 -0.40 -0.89 13.79
N GLY A 11 0.21 -1.30 12.67
CA GLY A 11 0.88 -2.60 12.53
C GLY A 11 -0.05 -3.83 12.50
N TYR A 12 -1.37 -3.64 12.38
CA TYR A 12 -2.32 -4.76 12.31
C TYR A 12 -2.17 -5.56 11.01
N PRO A 13 -2.54 -6.85 10.99
CA PRO A 13 -2.53 -7.66 9.75
C PRO A 13 -3.66 -7.28 8.79
N TRP A 14 -3.53 -7.61 7.48
CA TRP A 14 -4.47 -7.17 6.43
C TRP A 14 -5.90 -7.68 6.68
N ASN A 15 -6.04 -8.85 7.28
CA ASN A 15 -7.34 -9.44 7.65
C ASN A 15 -8.04 -8.71 8.80
N ALA A 16 -7.32 -7.91 9.60
CA ALA A 16 -7.86 -7.12 10.70
C ALA A 16 -8.25 -5.69 10.29
N VAL A 17 -8.12 -5.35 9.00
CA VAL A 17 -8.58 -4.05 8.48
C VAL A 17 -10.10 -3.96 8.64
N LEU A 18 -10.55 -2.99 9.43
CA LEU A 18 -11.97 -2.72 9.62
C LEU A 18 -12.65 -2.40 8.29
N LYS A 19 -13.86 -2.92 8.07
CA LYS A 19 -14.64 -2.68 6.84
C LYS A 19 -14.81 -1.21 6.49
N LYS A 20 -14.86 -0.32 7.49
CA LYS A 20 -14.94 1.15 7.30
C LYS A 20 -13.74 1.74 6.55
N TYR A 21 -12.59 1.05 6.53
CA TYR A 21 -11.38 1.49 5.85
C TYR A 21 -11.15 0.77 4.50
N GLY A 22 -12.06 -0.15 4.13
CA GLY A 22 -11.98 -0.99 2.94
C GLY A 22 -11.67 -2.44 3.28
N SER A 23 -11.36 -3.25 2.25
CA SER A 23 -10.90 -4.63 2.45
C SER A 23 -9.38 -4.71 2.45
N GLY A 24 -8.83 -5.51 3.36
CA GLY A 24 -7.39 -5.81 3.44
C GLY A 24 -6.76 -6.23 2.11
N PRO A 25 -7.34 -7.21 1.39
CA PRO A 25 -6.81 -7.67 0.09
C PRO A 25 -6.77 -6.56 -0.97
N THR A 26 -7.76 -5.67 -1.01
CA THR A 26 -7.78 -4.54 -1.94
C THR A 26 -6.74 -3.48 -1.57
N CYS A 27 -6.56 -3.20 -0.27
CA CYS A 27 -5.52 -2.29 0.19
C CYS A 27 -4.12 -2.84 -0.12
N TRP A 28 -3.89 -4.13 0.08
CA TRP A 28 -2.61 -4.77 -0.22
C TRP A 28 -2.26 -4.77 -1.72
N ARG A 29 -3.23 -5.08 -2.59
CA ARG A 29 -3.02 -5.01 -4.05
C ARG A 29 -2.62 -3.60 -4.48
N ARG A 30 -3.26 -2.57 -3.92
CA ARG A 30 -2.93 -1.16 -4.20
C ARG A 30 -1.56 -0.77 -3.68
N LEU A 31 -1.20 -1.17 -2.46
CA LEU A 31 0.14 -0.93 -1.90
C LEU A 31 1.22 -1.54 -2.79
N ARG A 32 1.02 -2.78 -3.25
CA ARG A 32 1.96 -3.45 -4.16
C ARG A 32 2.07 -2.72 -5.50
N GLN A 33 0.96 -2.20 -6.03
CA GLN A 33 0.96 -1.40 -7.25
C GLN A 33 1.74 -0.10 -7.08
N TRP A 34 1.59 0.57 -5.93
CA TRP A 34 2.36 1.76 -5.58
C TRP A 34 3.85 1.46 -5.46
N GLN A 35 4.24 0.40 -4.75
CA GLN A 35 5.65 0.01 -4.62
C GLN A 35 6.30 -0.28 -5.98
N ARG A 36 5.59 -0.96 -6.89
CA ARG A 36 6.10 -1.23 -8.24
C ARG A 36 6.35 0.07 -9.02
N ARG A 37 5.40 1.01 -8.97
CA ARG A 37 5.54 2.32 -9.60
C ARG A 37 6.70 3.13 -9.02
N SER A 38 6.87 3.11 -7.69
CA SER A 38 8.00 3.79 -7.05
C SER A 38 9.35 3.19 -7.42
N VAL A 39 9.45 1.87 -7.58
CA VAL A 39 10.70 1.22 -8.03
C VAL A 39 11.02 1.57 -9.48
N GLU A 40 10.03 1.56 -10.36
CA GLU A 40 10.19 1.96 -11.76
C GLU A 40 10.63 3.43 -11.87
N GLU A 41 9.99 4.32 -11.11
CA GLU A 41 10.33 5.76 -11.06
C GLU A 41 11.71 6.02 -10.41
N CYS A 42 12.11 5.24 -9.39
CA CYS A 42 13.45 5.31 -8.81
C CYS A 42 14.55 4.85 -9.79
N LEU A 43 14.29 3.85 -10.62
CA LEU A 43 15.25 3.37 -11.63
C LEU A 43 15.38 4.36 -12.79
N GLU A 44 14.31 5.01 -13.22
CA GLU A 44 14.35 6.05 -14.25
C GLU A 44 14.98 7.36 -13.76
N GLY A 45 14.87 7.68 -12.46
CA GLY A 45 15.45 8.87 -11.85
C GLY A 45 16.97 8.88 -11.66
N HIS A 46 17.64 7.72 -11.76
CA HIS A 46 19.11 7.60 -11.66
C HIS A 46 19.80 7.54 -13.03
N ALA A 47 19.04 7.63 -14.12
CA ALA A 47 19.52 7.63 -15.50
C ALA A 47 19.52 9.04 -16.14
N ARG A 48 19.44 10.11 -15.33
CA ARG A 48 19.59 11.50 -15.78
C ARG A 48 20.68 12.23 -15.01
#